data_AF-A0AAF0UCR8-F1
#
_entry.id   AF-A0AAF0UCR8-F1
#
_cell.length_a   1.000
_cell.length_b   1.000
_cell.length_c   1.000
_cell.angle_alpha   90.00
_cell.angle_beta   90.00
_cell.angle_gamma   90.00
#
_symmetry.space_group_name_H-M   'P 1'
#
loop_
_entity.id
_entity.type
_entity.pdbx_description
1 polymer ?
#
loop_
_entity_poly.entity_id
_entity_poly.type
_entity_poly.pdbx_seq_one_letter_code
_entity_poly.pdbx_strand_id
1 'polypeptide(L)'
;MLLKQWKVPWSQVKNIEDIQRNISMKQVQIRHIFREANQFADYLANMALDQAEKIQVRSFYNLPSKGRRIINIDKQQILSLRIKTRRINPTS
;
A
#
# COMPACT_ATOMS: atom_id res chain seq x y z
N MET A 1 -28.42 1.02 3.26
CA MET A 1 -27.98 1.02 4.67
C MET A 1 -27.22 -0.29 4.90
N LEU A 2 -25.88 -0.26 4.88
CA LEU A 2 -25.07 -1.44 5.18
C LEU A 2 -25.31 -1.77 6.66
N LEU A 3 -25.79 -2.98 6.95
CA LEU A 3 -25.98 -3.48 8.31
C LEU A 3 -24.69 -3.22 9.09
N LYS A 4 -24.74 -2.42 10.16
CA LYS A 4 -23.60 -2.00 11.01
C LYS A 4 -22.95 -3.18 11.78
N GLN A 5 -22.91 -4.35 11.20
CA GLN A 5 -22.31 -5.55 11.75
C GLN A 5 -21.01 -5.79 10.98
N TRP A 6 -19.88 -5.51 11.64
CA TRP A 6 -18.58 -5.99 11.16
C TRP A 6 -18.52 -7.50 11.40
N LYS A 7 -19.19 -8.29 10.55
CA LYS A 7 -18.94 -9.72 10.49
C LYS A 7 -17.63 -9.91 9.75
N VAL A 8 -16.60 -10.34 10.48
CA VAL A 8 -15.34 -10.75 9.87
C VAL A 8 -15.69 -11.83 8.86
N PRO A 9 -15.32 -11.68 7.57
CA PRO A 9 -15.46 -12.77 6.62
C PRO A 9 -14.66 -13.94 7.18
N TRP A 10 -15.31 -15.03 7.57
CA TRP A 10 -14.62 -16.20 8.12
C TRP A 10 -13.51 -16.70 7.19
N SER A 11 -13.63 -16.44 5.89
CA SER A 11 -12.59 -16.68 4.87
C SER A 11 -11.27 -15.95 5.11
N GLN A 12 -11.26 -14.87 5.88
CA GLN A 12 -10.06 -14.07 6.19
C GLN A 12 -9.51 -14.35 7.60
N VAL A 13 -10.24 -15.08 8.46
CA VAL A 13 -9.83 -15.33 9.86
C VAL A 13 -8.48 -16.00 9.92
N LYS A 14 -8.26 -17.04 9.10
CA LYS A 14 -6.97 -17.73 9.02
C LYS A 14 -5.81 -16.77 8.68
N ASN A 15 -6.00 -15.90 7.69
CA ASN A 15 -4.99 -14.92 7.29
C ASN A 15 -4.69 -13.93 8.43
N ILE A 16 -5.74 -13.48 9.14
CA ILE A 16 -5.60 -12.55 10.26
C ILE A 16 -4.84 -13.20 11.42
N GLU A 17 -5.17 -14.44 11.78
CA GLU A 17 -4.50 -15.20 12.83
C GLU A 17 -3.02 -15.45 12.51
N ASP A 18 -2.72 -15.81 11.25
CA ASP A 18 -1.33 -15.98 10.80
C ASP A 18 -0.54 -14.67 10.83
N ILE A 19 -1.16 -13.55 10.46
CA ILE A 19 -0.54 -12.21 10.59
C ILE A 19 -0.29 -11.88 12.05
N GLN A 20 -1.27 -12.11 12.94
CA GLN A 20 -1.13 -11.85 14.38
C GLN A 20 -0.01 -12.68 15.00
N ARG A 21 0.09 -13.97 14.66
CA ARG A 21 1.19 -14.85 15.09
C ARG A 21 2.54 -14.30 14.60
N ASN A 22 2.63 -13.86 13.35
CA ASN A 22 3.87 -13.30 12.81
C ASN A 22 4.27 -11.99 13.51
N ILE A 23 3.29 -11.16 13.87
CA ILE A 23 3.51 -9.92 14.62
C ILE A 23 3.97 -10.24 16.04
N SER A 24 3.36 -11.20 16.74
CA SER A 24 3.75 -11.54 18.12
C SER A 24 5.13 -12.20 18.22
N MET A 25 5.55 -12.91 17.18
CA MET A 25 6.87 -13.54 17.11
C MET A 25 8.02 -12.58 16.75
N LYS A 26 7.72 -11.33 16.36
CA LYS A 26 8.71 -10.37 15.84
C LYS A 26 8.58 -9.02 16.56
N GLN A 27 9.68 -8.27 16.64
CA GLN A 27 9.60 -6.87 17.08
C GLN A 27 9.06 -5.99 15.94
N VAL A 28 7.74 -6.02 15.75
CA VAL A 28 7.07 -5.21 14.72
C VAL A 28 6.60 -3.90 15.32
N GLN A 29 6.97 -2.79 14.69
CA GLN A 29 6.40 -1.48 14.99
C GLN A 29 5.38 -1.10 13.91
N ILE A 30 4.12 -0.96 14.30
CA ILE A 30 3.06 -0.51 13.40
C ILE A 30 3.05 1.02 13.41
N ARG A 31 3.22 1.64 12.24
CA ARG A 31 3.15 3.10 12.06
C ARG A 31 2.10 3.42 11.00
N HIS A 32 1.28 4.43 11.27
CA HIS A 32 0.38 4.99 10.26
C HIS A 32 1.16 6.01 9.43
N ILE A 33 1.17 5.83 8.11
CA ILE A 33 1.86 6.72 7.17
C ILE A 33 0.89 7.21 6.10
N PHE A 34 1.22 8.35 5.49
CA PHE A 34 0.48 8.87 4.34
C PHE A 34 0.50 7.87 3.19
N ARG A 35 -0.56 7.85 2.39
CA ARG A 35 -0.71 6.92 1.26
C ARG A 35 0.46 7.06 0.27
N GLU A 36 0.92 8.29 0.10
CA GLU A 36 2.07 8.69 -0.69
C GLU A 36 3.34 7.89 -0.33
N ALA A 37 3.58 7.69 0.96
CA ALA A 37 4.72 6.89 1.46
C ALA A 37 4.52 5.38 1.22
N ASN A 38 3.30 4.93 0.93
CA ASN A 38 2.97 3.55 0.59
C ASN A 38 2.90 3.29 -0.93
N GLN A 39 3.25 4.26 -1.77
CA GLN A 39 3.09 4.15 -3.22
C GLN A 39 3.84 2.97 -3.82
N PHE A 40 4.99 2.58 -3.26
CA PHE A 40 5.74 1.43 -3.74
C PHE A 40 5.05 0.09 -3.41
N ALA A 41 4.46 -0.03 -2.21
CA ALA A 41 3.68 -1.21 -1.83
C ALA A 41 2.44 -1.36 -2.72
N ASP A 42 1.71 -0.27 -2.97
CA ASP A 42 0.59 -0.24 -3.93
C ASP A 42 1.05 -0.68 -5.32
N TYR A 43 2.20 -0.20 -5.78
CA TYR A 43 2.76 -0.58 -7.08
C TYR A 43 3.06 -2.09 -7.16
N LEU A 44 3.69 -2.66 -6.14
CA LEU A 44 3.98 -4.10 -6.09
C LEU A 44 2.71 -4.95 -6.05
N ALA A 45 1.70 -4.52 -5.29
CA ALA A 45 0.42 -5.23 -5.21
C ALA A 45 -0.29 -5.25 -6.58
N ASN A 46 -0.36 -4.11 -7.26
CA ASN A 46 -0.93 -4.05 -8.61
C ASN A 46 -0.14 -4.91 -9.60
N MET A 47 1.19 -4.85 -9.55
CA MET A 47 2.04 -5.66 -10.42
C MET A 47 1.80 -7.17 -10.21
N ALA A 48 1.61 -7.61 -8.96
CA ALA A 48 1.30 -9.00 -8.64
C ALA A 48 -0.12 -9.43 -9.02
N LEU A 49 -1.08 -8.51 -9.06
CA LEU A 49 -2.45 -8.78 -9.53
C LEU A 49 -2.52 -8.86 -11.06
N ASP A 50 -1.74 -8.03 -11.74
CA ASP A 50 -1.71 -7.97 -13.21
C ASP A 50 -0.97 -9.16 -13.84
N GLN A 51 -0.07 -9.81 -13.09
CA GLN A 51 0.70 -10.95 -13.57
C GLN A 51 0.16 -12.26 -12.99
N ALA A 52 -0.11 -13.23 -13.86
CA ALA A 52 -0.55 -14.57 -13.44
C ALA A 52 0.54 -15.37 -12.72
N GLU A 53 1.81 -14.97 -12.86
CA GLU A 53 2.97 -15.66 -12.32
C GLU A 53 3.61 -14.94 -11.14
N LYS A 54 4.31 -15.71 -10.30
CA LYS A 54 5.03 -15.21 -9.13
C LYS A 54 6.20 -14.33 -9.56
N ILE A 55 6.12 -13.04 -9.23
CA ILE A 55 7.18 -12.08 -9.50
C ILE A 55 8.24 -12.13 -8.40
N GLN A 56 9.50 -12.35 -8.78
CA GLN A 56 10.64 -12.19 -7.88
C GLN A 56 11.58 -11.12 -8.43
N VAL A 57 11.82 -10.09 -7.62
CA VAL A 57 12.75 -9.01 -7.94
C VAL A 57 13.88 -9.02 -6.93
N ARG A 58 15.08 -9.43 -7.34
CA ARG A 58 16.25 -9.59 -6.47
C ARG A 58 17.23 -8.41 -6.50
N SER A 59 17.03 -7.48 -7.42
CA SER A 59 17.88 -6.32 -7.62
C SER A 59 17.04 -5.12 -8.04
N PHE A 60 17.48 -3.92 -7.66
CA PHE A 60 16.86 -2.66 -8.07
C PHE A 60 16.76 -2.55 -9.59
N TYR A 61 17.77 -3.03 -10.33
CA TYR A 61 17.80 -2.94 -11.78
C TYR A 61 16.78 -3.86 -12.47
N ASN A 62 16.28 -4.87 -11.76
CA ASN A 62 15.27 -5.79 -12.26
C ASN A 62 13.84 -5.22 -12.11
N LEU A 63 13.69 -4.06 -11.46
CA LEU A 63 12.40 -3.37 -11.40
C LEU A 63 12.11 -2.65 -12.73
N PRO A 64 10.85 -2.68 -13.18
CA PRO A 64 10.41 -1.79 -14.25
C PRO A 64 10.69 -0.32 -13.90
N SER A 65 10.86 0.51 -14.93
CA SER A 65 11.23 1.93 -14.79
C SER A 65 10.32 2.70 -13.80
N LYS A 66 9.02 2.40 -13.81
CA LYS A 66 8.03 2.98 -12.89
C LYS A 66 8.32 2.64 -11.43
N GLY A 67 8.63 1.38 -11.11
CA GLY A 67 9.00 0.95 -9.77
C GLY A 67 10.29 1.61 -9.28
N ARG A 68 11.32 1.66 -10.14
CA ARG A 68 12.58 2.34 -9.83
C ARG A 68 12.39 3.82 -9.54
N ARG A 69 11.55 4.50 -10.34
CA ARG A 69 11.23 5.92 -10.14
C ARG A 69 10.60 6.18 -8.77
N ILE A 70 9.64 5.35 -8.34
CA ILE A 70 8.97 5.51 -7.04
C ILE A 70 9.98 5.41 -5.89
N ILE A 71 10.86 4.39 -5.93
CA ILE A 71 11.92 4.24 -4.92
C ILE A 71 12.86 5.45 -4.91
N ASN A 72 13.24 5.96 -6.07
CA ASN A 72 14.16 7.11 -6.12
C ASN A 72 13.53 8.38 -5.55
N ILE A 73 12.25 8.64 -5.84
CA ILE A 73 11.50 9.76 -5.27
C ILE A 73 11.43 9.65 -3.74
N ASP A 74 11.14 8.45 -3.23
CA ASP A 74 11.07 8.17 -1.79
C ASP A 74 12.45 8.35 -1.12
N LYS A 75 13.52 7.80 -1.71
CA LYS A 75 14.90 7.98 -1.20
C LYS A 75 15.35 9.44 -1.19
N GLN A 76 14.91 10.22 -2.17
CA GLN A 76 15.19 11.66 -2.24
C GLN A 76 14.29 12.48 -1.30
N GLN A 77 13.36 11.83 -0.56
CA GLN A 77 12.40 12.46 0.33
C GLN A 77 11.60 13.58 -0.37
N ILE A 78 11.33 13.39 -1.66
CA ILE A 78 10.54 14.35 -2.44
C ILE A 78 9.07 14.13 -2.10
N LEU A 79 8.45 15.17 -1.54
CA LEU A 79 7.03 15.19 -1.20
C LEU A 79 6.17 14.94 -2.45
N SER A 80 5.51 13.78 -2.50
CA SER A 80 4.58 13.42 -3.57
C SER A 80 3.12 13.68 -3.18
N LEU A 81 2.82 14.84 -2.60
CA LEU A 81 1.48 15.16 -2.06
C LEU A 81 0.41 15.17 -3.16
N ARG A 82 -0.68 14.41 -2.95
CA ARG A 82 -1.86 14.52 -3.81
C ARG A 82 -2.76 15.68 -3.34
N ILE A 83 -2.51 16.88 -3.84
CA ILE A 83 -3.36 18.04 -3.57
C ILE A 83 -4.66 17.91 -4.38
N LYS A 84 -5.81 17.81 -3.69
CA LYS A 84 -7.13 18.02 -4.31
C LYS A 84 -7.62 19.41 -3.95
N THR A 85 -7.63 20.33 -4.91
CA THR A 85 -8.24 21.64 -4.73
C THR A 85 -9.76 21.53 -4.78
N ARG A 86 -10.43 22.04 -3.74
CA ARG A 86 -11.88 22.20 -3.75
C ARG A 86 -12.19 23.52 -4.47
N ARG A 87 -12.96 23.47 -5.56
CA ARG A 87 -13.50 24.69 -6.17
C ARG A 87 -14.53 25.28 -5.21
N ILE A 88 -14.27 26.49 -4.71
CA ILE A 88 -15.25 27.29 -3.99
C ILE A 88 -15.94 28.12 -5.06
N ASN A 89 -17.20 27.80 -5.36
CA ASN A 89 -18.00 28.67 -6.21
C ASN A 89 -18.37 29.90 -5.37
N PRO A 90 -18.08 31.13 -5.83
CA PRO A 90 -18.51 32.32 -5.14
C PRO A 90 -20.04 32.36 -5.14
N THR A 91 -20.64 32.41 -3.95
CA THR A 91 -22.07 32.68 -3.79
C THR A 91 -22.32 34.09 -4.30
N SER A 92 -23.11 34.18 -5.39
CA SER A 92 -23.64 35.44 -5.94
C SER A 92 -24.77 35.97 -5.06
#